data_AF-G8BX14-F1
#
_entry.id   AF-G8BX14-F1
#
_cell.length_a   1.000
_cell.length_b   1.000
_cell.length_c   1.000
_cell.angle_alpha   90.00
_cell.angle_beta   90.00
_cell.angle_gamma   90.00
#
_symmetry.space_group_name_H-M   'P 1'
#
loop_
_entity.id
_entity.type
_entity.pdbx_description
1 polymer ?
#
loop_
_entity_poly.entity_id
_entity_poly.type
_entity_poly.pdbx_seq_one_letter_code
_entity_poly.pdbx_strand_id
1 'polypeptide(L)'
;MSTAFNIALKRFWLSETGPKTVHFWAPTLKWGLVIAGISDISRPVDKVSGAQNLSLLATAVIWTRWSFVIKPKNMLLASVNFFLGCTAGYQIGRIVNYRLKNGDSVKQVAGYIINGEQKGTLAKQEVTQ
;
A
#
# COMPACT_ATOMS: atom_id res chain seq x y z
N MET A 1 -20.80 -29.81 13.50
CA MET A 1 -19.88 -28.72 13.05
C MET A 1 -20.21 -28.19 11.64
N SER A 2 -21.44 -28.34 11.12
CA SER A 2 -21.82 -27.97 9.72
C SER A 2 -22.79 -26.78 9.62
N THR A 3 -23.61 -26.52 10.64
CA THR A 3 -24.68 -25.51 10.58
C THR A 3 -24.15 -24.06 10.62
N ALA A 4 -23.10 -23.78 11.40
CA ALA A 4 -22.54 -22.43 11.53
C ALA A 4 -21.86 -21.95 10.24
N PHE A 5 -21.17 -22.83 9.52
CA PHE A 5 -20.55 -22.52 8.23
C PHE A 5 -21.62 -22.23 7.17
N ASN A 6 -22.69 -23.04 7.11
CA ASN A 6 -23.82 -22.82 6.20
C ASN A 6 -24.57 -21.50 6.49
N ILE A 7 -24.72 -21.13 7.76
CA ILE A 7 -25.31 -19.84 8.16
C ILE A 7 -24.39 -18.67 7.75
N ALA A 8 -23.08 -18.78 7.99
CA ALA A 8 -22.11 -17.77 7.56
C ALA A 8 -22.10 -17.59 6.04
N LEU A 9 -22.17 -18.70 5.29
CA LEU A 9 -22.21 -18.69 3.82
C LEU A 9 -23.49 -18.03 3.29
N LYS A 10 -24.67 -18.37 3.84
CA LYS A 10 -25.94 -17.70 3.51
C LYS A 10 -25.93 -16.21 3.85
N ARG A 11 -25.38 -15.85 5.00
CA ARG A 11 -25.26 -14.45 5.45
C ARG A 11 -24.29 -13.65 4.58
N PHE A 12 -23.21 -14.27 4.11
CA PHE A 12 -22.28 -13.69 3.14
C PHE A 12 -22.92 -13.53 1.75
N TRP A 13 -23.73 -14.51 1.31
CA TRP A 13 -24.47 -14.43 0.04
C TRP A 13 -25.58 -13.36 0.06
N LEU A 14 -26.30 -13.22 1.17
CA LEU A 14 -27.41 -12.26 1.29
C LEU A 14 -26.99 -10.88 1.82
N SER A 15 -25.70 -10.68 2.08
CA SER A 15 -25.13 -9.41 2.50
C SER A 15 -25.32 -8.32 1.42
N GLU A 16 -25.64 -7.08 1.83
CA GLU A 16 -25.64 -5.90 0.92
C GLU A 16 -24.29 -5.69 0.21
N THR A 17 -23.19 -6.21 0.78
CA THR A 17 -21.84 -6.21 0.20
C THR A 17 -21.37 -7.60 -0.25
N GLY A 18 -22.31 -8.53 -0.45
CA GLY A 18 -22.04 -9.90 -0.85
C GLY A 18 -21.66 -10.05 -2.34
N PRO A 19 -21.32 -11.28 -2.79
CA PRO A 19 -20.81 -11.56 -4.14
C PRO A 19 -21.78 -11.26 -5.29
N LYS A 20 -23.04 -10.94 -4.97
CA LYS A 20 -24.08 -10.46 -5.90
C LYS A 20 -23.90 -8.99 -6.30
N THR A 21 -23.08 -8.21 -5.57
CA THR A 21 -23.00 -6.76 -5.77
C THR A 21 -21.64 -6.32 -6.30
N VAL A 22 -21.63 -5.20 -7.03
CA VAL A 22 -20.41 -4.57 -7.56
C VAL A 22 -19.45 -4.19 -6.43
N HIS A 23 -19.97 -3.95 -5.22
CA HIS A 23 -19.21 -3.66 -4.01
C HIS A 23 -18.31 -4.81 -3.54
N PHE A 24 -18.53 -6.04 -4.01
CA PHE A 24 -17.65 -7.18 -3.79
C PHE A 24 -16.60 -7.29 -4.90
N TRP A 25 -17.03 -7.26 -6.16
CA TRP A 25 -16.16 -7.48 -7.32
C TRP A 25 -15.15 -6.34 -7.54
N ALA A 26 -15.55 -5.09 -7.35
CA ALA A 26 -14.65 -3.95 -7.52
C ALA A 26 -13.45 -4.00 -6.56
N PRO A 27 -13.60 -4.18 -5.24
CA PRO A 27 -12.46 -4.37 -4.37
C PRO A 27 -11.76 -5.72 -4.56
N THR A 28 -12.46 -6.76 -5.02
CA THR A 28 -11.80 -8.03 -5.42
C THR A 28 -10.81 -7.81 -6.57
N LEU A 29 -11.16 -7.01 -7.59
CA LEU A 29 -10.22 -6.65 -8.66
C LEU A 29 -9.09 -5.75 -8.15
N LYS A 30 -9.34 -4.88 -7.18
CA LYS A 30 -8.28 -4.05 -6.56
C LYS A 30 -7.23 -4.87 -5.80
N TRP A 31 -7.51 -6.12 -5.41
CA TRP A 31 -6.46 -7.01 -4.89
C TRP A 31 -5.33 -7.25 -5.89
N GLY A 32 -5.57 -7.08 -7.20
CA GLY A 32 -4.51 -7.05 -8.20
C GLY A 32 -3.46 -5.98 -7.92
N LEU A 33 -3.83 -4.81 -7.41
CA LEU A 33 -2.89 -3.75 -7.02
C LEU A 33 -2.04 -4.16 -5.82
N VAL A 34 -2.64 -4.86 -4.85
CA VAL A 34 -1.91 -5.36 -3.68
C VAL A 34 -0.90 -6.42 -4.11
N ILE A 35 -1.30 -7.36 -4.97
CA ILE A 35 -0.42 -8.40 -5.50
C ILE A 35 0.71 -7.78 -6.34
N ALA A 36 0.40 -6.79 -7.18
CA ALA A 36 1.41 -6.04 -7.93
C ALA A 36 2.41 -5.33 -6.99
N GLY A 37 1.91 -4.67 -5.93
CA GLY A 37 2.76 -4.03 -4.93
C GLY A 37 3.66 -4.99 -4.16
N ILE A 38 3.18 -6.21 -3.90
CA ILE A 38 3.99 -7.30 -3.34
C ILE A 38 5.04 -7.78 -4.35
N SER A 39 4.66 -7.97 -5.62
CA SER A 39 5.61 -8.37 -6.67
C SER A 39 6.71 -7.32 -6.89
N ASP A 40 6.40 -6.04 -6.67
CA ASP A 40 7.36 -4.95 -6.82
C ASP A 40 8.40 -4.91 -5.68
N ILE A 41 8.19 -5.68 -4.60
CA ILE A 41 9.20 -5.88 -3.54
C ILE A 41 10.48 -6.51 -4.12
N SER A 42 10.39 -7.32 -5.17
CA SER A 42 11.59 -7.90 -5.78
C SER A 42 12.42 -6.90 -6.59
N ARG A 43 11.91 -5.69 -6.88
CA ARG A 43 12.67 -4.66 -7.58
C ARG A 43 13.74 -4.02 -6.68
N PRO A 44 14.89 -3.61 -7.27
CA PRO A 44 15.92 -2.87 -6.56
C PRO A 44 15.36 -1.52 -6.07
N VAL A 45 15.76 -1.15 -4.85
CA VAL A 45 15.21 -0.01 -4.09
C VAL A 45 15.46 1.32 -4.82
N ASP A 46 16.51 1.41 -5.64
CA ASP A 46 16.85 2.60 -6.44
C ASP A 46 15.82 2.92 -7.55
N LYS A 47 15.01 1.93 -7.94
CA LYS A 47 13.94 2.12 -8.95
C LYS A 47 12.59 2.44 -8.31
N VAL A 48 12.49 2.39 -6.98
CA VAL A 48 11.23 2.54 -6.25
C VAL A 48 11.08 3.98 -5.77
N SER A 49 10.04 4.68 -6.26
CA SER A 49 9.78 6.08 -5.88
C SER A 49 9.24 6.20 -4.45
N GLY A 50 9.98 6.90 -3.58
CA GLY A 50 9.57 7.17 -2.20
C GLY A 50 8.32 8.04 -2.11
N ALA A 51 8.21 9.09 -2.93
CA ALA A 51 7.05 9.99 -2.95
C ALA A 51 5.77 9.29 -3.42
N GLN A 52 5.88 8.36 -4.39
CA GLN A 52 4.76 7.55 -4.85
C GLN A 52 4.29 6.58 -3.77
N ASN A 53 5.19 5.90 -3.08
CA ASN A 53 4.81 5.03 -1.98
C ASN A 53 4.25 5.80 -0.79
N LEU A 54 4.73 7.02 -0.53
CA LEU A 54 4.19 7.89 0.50
C LEU A 54 2.74 8.28 0.19
N SER A 55 2.44 8.66 -1.05
CA SER A 55 1.07 9.00 -1.45
C SER A 55 0.14 7.78 -1.42
N LEU A 56 0.62 6.60 -1.84
CA LEU A 56 -0.11 5.33 -1.72
C LEU A 56 -0.40 4.97 -0.27
N LEU A 57 0.58 5.14 0.63
CA LEU A 57 0.39 4.92 2.06
C LEU A 57 -0.64 5.89 2.66
N ALA A 58 -0.54 7.18 2.35
CA ALA A 58 -1.45 8.20 2.87
C ALA A 58 -2.89 7.95 2.41
N THR A 59 -3.08 7.68 1.11
CA THR A 59 -4.40 7.37 0.55
C THR A 59 -4.98 6.08 1.16
N ALA A 60 -4.17 5.02 1.26
CA ALA A 60 -4.56 3.77 1.90
C ALA A 60 -5.06 3.96 3.35
N VAL A 61 -4.37 4.76 4.16
CA VAL A 61 -4.76 5.02 5.55
C VAL A 61 -6.10 5.77 5.63
N ILE A 62 -6.27 6.82 4.82
CA ILE A 62 -7.51 7.61 4.78
C ILE A 62 -8.69 6.72 4.37
N TRP A 63 -8.53 5.96 3.29
CA TRP A 63 -9.58 5.08 2.78
C TRP A 63 -9.89 3.91 3.71
N THR A 64 -8.88 3.37 4.39
CA THR A 64 -9.09 2.34 5.42
C THR A 64 -9.99 2.88 6.53
N ARG A 65 -9.71 4.08 7.07
CA ARG A 65 -10.54 4.69 8.10
C ARG A 65 -11.95 5.00 7.60
N TRP A 66 -12.09 5.56 6.40
CA TRP A 66 -13.41 5.86 5.81
C TRP A 66 -14.26 4.60 5.59
N SER A 67 -13.65 3.46 5.25
CA SER A 67 -14.36 2.19 5.06
C SER A 67 -15.07 1.68 6.32
N PHE A 68 -14.60 2.07 7.52
CA PHE A 68 -15.23 1.73 8.79
C PHE A 68 -16.35 2.70 9.21
N VAL A 69 -16.32 3.94 8.69
CA VAL A 69 -17.27 5.01 9.03
C VAL A 69 -18.51 4.95 8.13
N ILE A 70 -18.36 4.58 6.86
CA ILE A 70 -19.46 4.47 5.89
C ILE A 70 -20.41 3.33 6.28
N LYS A 71 -21.73 3.58 6.22
CA LYS A 71 -22.79 2.58 6.42
C LYS A 71 -23.50 2.27 5.08
N PRO A 72 -23.68 0.99 4.71
CA PRO A 72 -23.22 -0.22 5.40
C PRO A 72 -21.68 -0.41 5.28
N LYS A 73 -21.06 -1.01 6.30
CA LYS A 73 -19.60 -1.15 6.38
C LYS A 73 -19.08 -2.13 5.32
N ASN A 74 -18.19 -1.67 4.44
CA ASN A 74 -17.55 -2.52 3.43
C ASN A 74 -16.16 -3.00 3.91
N MET A 75 -16.15 -4.16 4.56
CA MET A 75 -14.93 -4.77 5.12
C MET A 75 -13.89 -5.15 4.05
N LEU A 76 -14.33 -5.45 2.81
CA LEU A 76 -13.43 -5.84 1.71
C LEU A 76 -12.69 -4.63 1.14
N LEU A 77 -13.35 -3.48 1.09
CA LEU A 77 -12.72 -2.22 0.73
C LEU A 77 -11.74 -1.76 1.82
N ALA A 78 -12.07 -1.98 3.10
CA ALA A 78 -11.15 -1.75 4.21
C ALA A 78 -9.91 -2.65 4.11
N SER A 79 -10.07 -3.94 3.84
CA SER A 79 -8.92 -4.87 3.76
C SER A 79 -7.98 -4.50 2.62
N VAL A 80 -8.49 -4.22 1.42
CA VAL A 80 -7.64 -3.88 0.26
C VAL A 80 -6.81 -2.63 0.54
N ASN A 81 -7.41 -1.58 1.07
CA ASN A 81 -6.68 -0.35 1.40
C ASN A 81 -5.68 -0.58 2.54
N PHE A 82 -6.04 -1.39 3.54
CA PHE A 82 -5.12 -1.73 4.61
C PHE A 82 -3.88 -2.45 4.09
N PHE A 83 -4.05 -3.51 3.28
CA PHE A 83 -2.92 -4.23 2.70
C PHE A 83 -2.10 -3.39 1.73
N LEU A 84 -2.75 -2.52 0.94
CA LEU A 84 -2.05 -1.54 0.10
C LEU A 84 -1.15 -0.64 0.96
N GLY A 85 -1.68 -0.12 2.07
CA GLY A 85 -0.91 0.67 3.04
C GLY A 85 0.26 -0.12 3.63
N CYS A 86 0.06 -1.38 4.01
CA CYS A 86 1.15 -2.23 4.49
C CYS A 86 2.25 -2.43 3.43
N THR A 87 1.88 -2.70 2.18
CA THR A 87 2.86 -2.89 1.09
C THR A 87 3.65 -1.61 0.82
N ALA A 88 2.97 -0.46 0.72
CA ALA A 88 3.60 0.84 0.51
C ALA A 88 4.51 1.24 1.70
N GLY A 89 4.05 1.01 2.93
CA GLY A 89 4.83 1.25 4.15
C GLY A 89 6.08 0.38 4.22
N TYR A 90 5.98 -0.89 3.82
CA TYR A 90 7.13 -1.78 3.73
C TYR A 90 8.16 -1.30 2.69
N GLN A 91 7.70 -0.82 1.52
CA GLN A 91 8.59 -0.26 0.51
C GLN A 91 9.31 1.00 1.01
N ILE A 92 8.60 1.91 1.70
CA ILE A 92 9.21 3.09 2.35
C ILE A 92 10.25 2.66 3.39
N GLY A 93 9.93 1.68 4.24
CA GLY A 93 10.86 1.16 5.23
C GLY A 93 12.15 0.61 4.60
N ARG A 94 12.05 -0.05 3.45
CA ARG A 94 13.22 -0.52 2.69
C ARG A 94 14.05 0.64 2.11
N ILE A 95 13.40 1.66 1.56
CA ILE A 95 14.08 2.89 1.07
C ILE A 95 14.84 3.57 2.20
N VAL A 96 14.20 3.73 3.36
CA VAL A 96 14.80 4.35 4.55
C VAL A 96 16.03 3.56 4.99
N ASN A 97 15.91 2.24 5.16
CA ASN A 97 17.02 1.39 5.59
C ASN A 97 18.19 1.42 4.59
N TYR A 98 17.90 1.40 3.29
CA TYR A 98 18.91 1.48 2.24
C TYR A 98 19.68 2.80 2.28
N ARG A 99 18.99 3.94 2.37
CA ARG A 99 19.63 5.26 2.41
C ARG A 99 20.41 5.51 3.70
N LEU A 100 19.88 5.08 4.85
CA LEU A 100 20.60 5.17 6.12
C LEU A 100 21.90 4.36 6.10
N LYS A 101 21.90 3.17 5.48
CA LYS A 101 23.11 2.36 5.29
C LYS A 101 24.13 3.01 4.35
N ASN A 102 23.66 3.79 3.38
CA ASN A 102 24.52 4.56 2.48
C ASN A 102 25.05 5.88 3.09
N GLY A 103 24.74 6.15 4.36
CA GLY A 103 25.24 7.32 5.09
C GLY A 103 24.38 8.57 4.99
N ASP A 104 23.18 8.50 4.39
CA ASP A 104 22.25 9.64 4.35
C ASP A 104 21.72 9.95 5.76
N SER A 105 21.62 11.24 6.11
CA SER A 105 20.96 11.66 7.34
C SER A 105 19.44 11.46 7.26
N VAL A 106 18.78 11.21 8.39
CA VAL A 106 17.31 11.08 8.48
C VAL A 106 16.58 12.26 7.81
N LYS A 107 17.15 13.48 7.88
CA LYS A 107 16.60 14.66 7.20
C LYS A 107 16.66 14.58 5.67
N GLN A 108 17.74 14.02 5.12
CA GLN A 108 17.89 13.83 3.67
C GLN A 108 16.96 12.71 3.17
N VAL A 109 16.82 11.64 3.94
CA VAL A 109 15.87 10.57 3.65
C VAL A 109 14.43 11.09 3.65
N ALA A 110 14.04 11.86 4.67
CA ALA A 110 12.73 12.49 4.73
C ALA A 110 12.52 13.48 3.57
N GLY A 111 13.54 14.30 3.26
CA GLY A 111 13.53 15.22 2.13
C GLY A 111 13.35 14.51 0.78
N TYR A 112 14.00 13.37 0.59
CA TYR A 112 13.87 12.52 -0.59
C TYR A 112 12.48 11.88 -0.71
N ILE A 113 11.94 11.35 0.40
CA ILE A 113 10.62 10.72 0.41
C ILE A 113 9.52 11.76 0.12
N ILE A 114 9.67 13.00 0.58
CA ILE A 114 8.68 14.07 0.39
C ILE A 114 8.82 14.74 -0.99
N ASN A 115 10.05 15.07 -1.42
CA ASN A 115 10.29 15.87 -2.61
C ASN A 115 10.73 15.07 -3.83
N GLY A 116 10.93 13.75 -3.71
CA GLY A 116 11.45 12.89 -4.77
C GLY A 116 12.98 12.99 -4.96
N GLU A 117 13.51 12.32 -5.99
CA GLU A 117 14.94 12.43 -6.35
C GLU A 117 15.29 13.88 -6.73
N GLN A 118 16.10 14.52 -5.90
CA GLN A 118 16.76 15.77 -6.24
C GLN A 118 17.94 15.45 -7.18
N LYS A 119 17.85 15.88 -8.44
CA LYS A 119 18.87 15.73 -9.50
C LYS A 119 20.32 16.15 -9.13
N GLY A 120 20.57 16.71 -7.94
CA GLY A 120 21.87 17.23 -7.50
C GLY A 120 22.81 16.23 -6.83
N THR A 121 22.37 15.03 -6.42
CA THR A 121 23.23 14.08 -5.68
C THR A 121 24.08 13.21 -6.61
N LEU A 122 23.59 12.89 -7.82
CA LEU A 122 24.30 12.07 -8.81
C LEU A 122 25.53 12.78 -9.39
N ALA A 123 25.45 14.10 -9.58
CA ALA A 123 26.58 14.91 -10.05
C ALA A 123 27.75 14.96 -9.07
N LYS A 124 27.54 14.58 -7.79
CA LYS A 124 28.61 14.52 -6.79
C LYS A 124 29.30 13.16 -6.71
N GLN A 125 28.73 12.11 -7.32
CA GLN A 125 29.33 10.78 -7.36
C GLN A 125 30.07 10.51 -8.69
N GLU A 126 29.62 11.07 -9.82
CA GLU A 126 30.36 10.98 -11.10
C GLU A 126 31.66 11.80 -11.13
N VAL A 127 31.83 12.81 -10.25
CA VAL A 127 33.01 13.68 -10.23
C VAL A 127 34.08 13.19 -9.24
N THR A 128 33.87 12.06 -8.55
CA THR A 128 34.85 11.45 -7.63
C THR A 128 35.22 10.01 -8.02
N GLN A 129 35.06 9.66 -9.31
CA GLN A 129 35.72 8.53 -9.95
C GLN A 129 36.77 9.06 -10.91
#